data_AF-A0A183VD66-F1
#
_entry.id   AF-A0A183VD66-F1
#
_cell.length_a   1.000
_cell.length_b   1.000
_cell.length_c   1.000
_cell.angle_alpha   90.00
_cell.angle_beta   90.00
_cell.angle_gamma   90.00
#
_symmetry.space_group_name_H-M   'P 1'
#
loop_
_entity.id
_entity.type
_entity.pdbx_description
1 polymer ?
#
loop_
_entity_poly.entity_id
_entity_poly.type
_entity_poly.pdbx_seq_one_letter_code
_entity_poly.pdbx_strand_id
1 'polypeptide(L)'
;MPGGWTNCHNLFILPVALSQAEPTQRVQRRVIATKLIEKLCSALPSLDVRKELAPCAQMLAQDPNANVRGSIAQRLGVIAQSLHNASDCGTLLLPCLIELCNDDDIGVREAILNTVAVCLPHFSKGILYLFLRKVIDLLIEHAIIDLLIELGILLIY
;
A
#
# COMPACT_ATOMS: atom_id res chain seq x y z
N MET A 1 -0.43 -20.91 -27.43
CA MET A 1 0.90 -20.31 -27.24
C MET A 1 0.78 -19.11 -26.31
N PRO A 2 1.20 -19.18 -25.03
CA PRO A 2 1.01 -18.08 -24.07
C PRO A 2 2.24 -17.19 -23.82
N GLY A 3 3.38 -17.41 -24.49
CA GLY A 3 4.66 -16.78 -24.10
C GLY A 3 4.99 -15.38 -24.68
N GLY A 4 4.18 -14.84 -25.60
CA GLY A 4 4.51 -13.59 -26.29
C GLY A 4 4.24 -12.31 -25.47
N TRP A 5 3.11 -12.26 -24.77
CA TRP A 5 2.62 -11.06 -24.07
C TRP A 5 3.32 -10.82 -22.73
N THR A 6 3.62 -11.91 -22.00
CA THR A 6 4.37 -11.88 -20.73
C THR A 6 5.77 -11.29 -20.91
N ASN A 7 6.42 -11.55 -22.05
CA ASN A 7 7.73 -10.97 -22.35
C ASN A 7 7.69 -9.46 -22.58
N CYS A 8 6.65 -8.92 -23.22
CA CYS A 8 6.56 -7.48 -23.47
C CYS A 8 6.35 -6.66 -22.19
N HIS A 9 5.56 -7.19 -21.25
CA HIS A 9 5.31 -6.54 -19.97
C HIS A 9 6.60 -6.47 -19.14
N ASN A 10 7.34 -7.58 -19.07
CA ASN A 10 8.61 -7.65 -18.33
C ASN A 10 9.74 -6.86 -18.99
N LEU A 11 9.87 -6.87 -20.33
CA LEU A 11 10.98 -6.16 -20.99
C LEU A 11 10.76 -4.65 -21.14
N PHE A 12 9.51 -4.17 -21.30
CA PHE A 12 9.27 -2.78 -21.71
C PHE A 12 8.44 -1.99 -20.70
N ILE A 13 7.37 -2.56 -20.14
CA ILE A 13 6.43 -1.79 -19.32
C ILE A 13 6.88 -1.72 -17.86
N LEU A 14 7.37 -2.83 -17.31
CA LEU A 14 7.85 -2.88 -15.93
C LEU A 14 8.99 -1.89 -15.65
N PRO A 15 10.08 -1.82 -16.45
CA PRO A 15 11.14 -0.83 -16.23
C PRO A 15 10.63 0.62 -16.31
N VAL A 16 9.69 0.89 -17.23
CA VAL A 16 9.07 2.21 -17.36
C VAL A 16 8.28 2.55 -16.10
N ALA A 17 7.46 1.64 -15.60
CA ALA A 17 6.69 1.84 -14.36
C ALA A 17 7.60 2.12 -13.16
N LEU A 18 8.68 1.34 -13.00
CA LEU A 18 9.66 1.52 -11.92
C LEU A 18 10.39 2.87 -12.03
N SER A 19 10.79 3.28 -13.24
CA SER A 19 11.43 4.59 -13.45
C SER A 19 10.53 5.78 -13.09
N GLN A 20 9.19 5.61 -13.20
CA GLN A 20 8.25 6.66 -12.77
C GLN A 20 8.14 6.77 -11.24
N ALA A 21 8.48 5.71 -10.51
CA ALA A 21 8.44 5.67 -9.05
C ALA A 21 9.69 6.28 -8.40
N GLU A 22 10.75 6.55 -9.17
CA GLU A 22 12.01 7.08 -8.62
C GLU A 22 11.79 8.39 -7.84
N PRO A 23 12.44 8.58 -6.68
CA PRO A 23 12.25 9.76 -5.84
C PRO A 23 12.56 11.10 -6.54
N THR A 24 13.43 11.07 -7.56
CA THR A 24 13.80 12.22 -8.40
C THR A 24 12.66 12.68 -9.32
N GLN A 25 11.68 11.83 -9.60
CA GLN A 25 10.53 12.17 -10.43
C GLN A 25 9.60 13.13 -9.71
N ARG A 26 8.81 13.89 -10.48
CA ARG A 26 7.76 14.74 -9.90
C ARG A 26 6.67 13.88 -9.26
N VAL A 27 6.02 14.40 -8.21
CA VAL A 27 4.93 13.74 -7.45
C VAL A 27 3.91 13.06 -8.36
N GLN A 28 3.45 13.74 -9.41
CA GLN A 28 2.45 13.20 -10.35
C GLN A 28 2.92 11.93 -11.07
N ARG A 29 4.22 11.82 -11.41
CA ARG A 29 4.78 10.62 -12.03
C ARG A 29 4.83 9.46 -11.05
N ARG A 30 5.18 9.71 -9.79
CA ARG A 30 5.16 8.67 -8.75
C ARG A 30 3.73 8.20 -8.45
N VAL A 31 2.75 9.11 -8.44
CA VAL A 31 1.31 8.75 -8.39
C VAL A 31 0.93 7.88 -9.59
N ILE A 32 1.35 8.24 -10.81
CA ILE A 32 1.12 7.39 -12.00
C ILE A 32 1.77 6.01 -11.82
N ALA A 33 2.97 5.93 -11.26
CA ALA A 33 3.65 4.67 -10.98
C ALA A 33 2.78 3.75 -10.11
N THR A 34 2.13 4.26 -9.05
CA THR A 34 1.21 3.45 -8.23
C THR A 34 0.06 2.85 -9.04
N LYS A 35 -0.46 3.56 -10.05
CA LYS A 35 -1.53 3.07 -10.93
C LYS A 35 -1.02 2.04 -11.92
N LEU A 36 0.22 2.19 -12.39
CA LEU A 36 0.87 1.20 -13.24
C LEU A 36 1.15 -0.09 -12.47
N ILE A 37 1.59 0.02 -11.20
CA ILE A 37 1.78 -1.13 -10.30
C ILE A 37 0.49 -1.95 -10.21
N GLU A 38 -0.66 -1.33 -10.00
CA GLU A 38 -1.97 -2.01 -9.96
C GLU A 38 -2.19 -2.89 -11.20
N LYS A 39 -1.99 -2.32 -12.40
CA LYS A 39 -2.20 -3.03 -13.66
C LYS A 39 -1.18 -4.13 -13.89
N LEU A 40 0.07 -3.91 -13.48
CA LEU A 40 1.13 -4.91 -13.60
C LEU A 40 0.94 -6.06 -12.62
N CYS A 41 0.45 -5.82 -11.41
CA CYS A 41 0.13 -6.88 -10.45
C CYS A 41 -0.86 -7.91 -11.02
N SER A 42 -1.83 -7.49 -11.83
CA SER A 42 -2.77 -8.43 -12.47
C SER A 42 -2.21 -9.15 -13.70
N ALA A 43 -1.06 -8.72 -14.22
CA ALA A 43 -0.50 -9.22 -15.48
C ALA A 43 0.83 -9.96 -15.32
N LEU A 44 1.54 -9.77 -14.22
CA LEU A 44 2.84 -10.37 -13.95
C LEU A 44 2.73 -11.64 -13.08
N PRO A 45 3.65 -12.60 -13.25
CA PRO A 45 3.81 -13.70 -12.31
C PRO A 45 4.07 -13.19 -10.88
N SER A 46 3.60 -13.93 -9.87
CA SER A 46 3.79 -13.57 -8.45
C SER A 46 5.27 -13.39 -8.06
N LEU A 47 6.18 -14.09 -8.73
CA LEU A 47 7.63 -13.93 -8.56
C LEU A 47 8.09 -12.51 -8.88
N ASP A 48 7.61 -11.93 -9.97
CA ASP A 48 7.99 -10.59 -10.43
C ASP A 48 7.29 -9.53 -9.57
N VAL A 49 6.03 -9.77 -9.19
CA VAL A 49 5.32 -8.92 -8.21
C VAL A 49 6.10 -8.86 -6.90
N ARG A 50 6.56 -10.00 -6.39
CA ARG A 50 7.34 -10.08 -5.15
C ARG A 50 8.68 -9.37 -5.23
N LYS A 51 9.41 -9.54 -6.34
CA LYS A 51 10.78 -9.02 -6.48
C LYS A 51 10.85 -7.55 -6.86
N GLU A 52 9.86 -7.07 -7.60
CA GLU A 52 9.93 -5.75 -8.24
C GLU A 52 8.83 -4.82 -7.72
N LEU A 53 7.56 -5.26 -7.77
CA LEU A 53 6.43 -4.38 -7.47
C LEU A 53 6.20 -4.17 -5.97
N ALA A 54 6.33 -5.22 -5.15
CA ALA A 54 6.15 -5.10 -3.71
C ALA A 54 7.22 -4.19 -3.06
N PRO A 55 8.53 -4.31 -3.38
CA PRO A 55 9.53 -3.37 -2.89
C PRO A 55 9.29 -1.93 -3.38
N CYS A 56 8.85 -1.77 -4.63
CA CYS A 56 8.46 -0.46 -5.15
C CYS A 56 7.29 0.14 -4.36
N ALA A 57 6.28 -0.66 -4.02
CA ALA A 57 5.17 -0.23 -3.18
C ALA A 57 5.61 0.16 -1.76
N GLN A 58 6.55 -0.59 -1.16
CA GLN A 58 7.13 -0.24 0.14
C GLN A 58 7.81 1.13 0.10
N MET A 59 8.60 1.40 -0.94
CA MET A 59 9.24 2.70 -1.13
C MET A 59 8.20 3.83 -1.29
N LEU A 60 7.15 3.61 -2.06
CA LEU A 60 6.09 4.61 -2.28
C LEU A 60 5.20 4.83 -1.05
N ALA A 61 5.08 3.83 -0.17
CA ALA A 61 4.36 3.97 1.11
C ALA A 61 5.07 4.94 2.05
N GLN A 62 6.39 5.08 1.91
CA GLN A 62 7.26 5.98 2.67
C GLN A 62 7.53 7.31 1.94
N ASP A 63 6.79 7.61 0.87
CA ASP A 63 7.02 8.81 0.07
C ASP A 63 6.78 10.08 0.90
N PRO A 64 7.62 11.13 0.79
CA PRO A 64 7.41 12.37 1.55
C PRO A 64 6.09 13.07 1.21
N ASN A 65 5.47 12.79 0.05
CA ASN A 65 4.21 13.39 -0.35
C ASN A 65 3.00 12.50 -0.03
N ALA A 66 2.08 13.01 0.78
CA ALA A 66 0.85 12.30 1.17
C ALA A 66 0.01 11.82 -0.02
N ASN A 67 -0.03 12.54 -1.14
CA ASN A 67 -0.78 12.08 -2.33
C ASN A 67 -0.19 10.79 -2.92
N VAL A 68 1.13 10.59 -2.84
CA VAL A 68 1.77 9.36 -3.31
C VAL A 68 1.47 8.23 -2.35
N ARG A 69 1.61 8.46 -1.04
CA ARG A 69 1.29 7.48 0.02
C ARG A 69 -0.17 7.04 -0.03
N GLY A 70 -1.10 7.98 -0.10
CA GLY A 70 -2.53 7.70 -0.25
C GLY A 70 -2.85 6.99 -1.57
N SER A 71 -2.15 7.35 -2.65
CA SER A 71 -2.31 6.64 -3.92
C SER A 71 -1.84 5.20 -3.82
N ILE A 72 -0.68 4.87 -3.24
CA ILE A 72 -0.25 3.47 -3.10
C ILE A 72 -1.10 2.69 -2.09
N ALA A 73 -1.57 3.34 -1.01
CA ALA A 73 -2.45 2.75 -0.02
C ALA A 73 -3.67 2.08 -0.67
N GLN A 74 -4.29 2.77 -1.63
CA GLN A 74 -5.43 2.28 -2.42
C GLN A 74 -5.14 1.04 -3.29
N ARG A 75 -3.86 0.72 -3.56
CA ARG A 75 -3.46 -0.40 -4.43
C ARG A 75 -2.96 -1.61 -3.64
N LEU A 76 -2.67 -1.49 -2.34
CA LEU A 76 -2.05 -2.58 -1.57
C LEU A 76 -2.87 -3.88 -1.56
N GLY A 77 -4.20 -3.79 -1.67
CA GLY A 77 -5.08 -4.95 -1.79
C GLY A 77 -4.80 -5.79 -3.04
N VAL A 78 -4.56 -5.14 -4.20
CA VAL A 78 -4.24 -5.83 -5.45
C VAL A 78 -2.86 -6.50 -5.36
N ILE A 79 -1.90 -5.85 -4.70
CA ILE A 79 -0.57 -6.44 -4.49
C ILE A 79 -0.67 -7.68 -3.62
N ALA A 80 -1.42 -7.60 -2.51
CA ALA A 80 -1.65 -8.74 -1.62
C ALA A 80 -2.31 -9.91 -2.35
N GLN A 81 -3.29 -9.62 -3.22
CA GLN A 81 -3.94 -10.63 -4.05
C GLN A 81 -2.97 -11.32 -5.00
N SER A 82 -2.11 -10.56 -5.68
CA SER A 82 -1.18 -11.07 -6.69
C SER A 82 0.04 -11.82 -6.14
N LEU A 83 0.37 -11.65 -4.85
CA LEU A 83 1.47 -12.40 -4.24
C LEU A 83 1.13 -13.89 -4.06
N HIS A 84 -0.15 -14.24 -3.87
CA HIS A 84 -0.62 -15.61 -3.64
C HIS A 84 0.14 -16.37 -2.53
N ASN A 85 0.75 -15.65 -1.58
CA ASN A 85 1.55 -16.21 -0.52
C ASN A 85 1.39 -15.36 0.75
N ALA A 86 0.79 -15.95 1.79
CA ALA A 86 0.51 -15.23 3.03
C ALA A 86 1.77 -14.84 3.82
N SER A 87 2.86 -15.58 3.67
CA SER A 87 4.16 -15.22 4.26
C SER A 87 4.73 -13.99 3.57
N ASP A 88 4.71 -13.95 2.24
CA ASP A 88 5.17 -12.80 1.46
C ASP A 88 4.32 -11.55 1.75
N CYS A 89 2.98 -11.69 1.85
CA CYS A 89 2.12 -10.59 2.31
C CYS A 89 2.52 -10.09 3.70
N GLY A 90 2.77 -11.02 4.63
CA GLY A 90 3.20 -10.73 5.99
C GLY A 90 4.54 -9.98 6.07
N THR A 91 5.52 -10.37 5.26
CA THR A 91 6.86 -9.76 5.30
C THR A 91 6.94 -8.47 4.50
N LEU A 92 6.24 -8.37 3.37
CA LEU A 92 6.36 -7.25 2.44
C LEU A 92 5.31 -6.16 2.66
N LEU A 93 4.06 -6.53 2.96
CA LEU A 93 2.95 -5.57 2.97
C LEU A 93 2.49 -5.17 4.36
N LEU A 94 2.65 -6.05 5.37
CA LEU A 94 2.27 -5.73 6.75
C LEU A 94 2.93 -4.44 7.28
N PRO A 95 4.23 -4.19 7.06
CA PRO A 95 4.85 -2.94 7.51
C PRO A 95 4.17 -1.71 6.92
N CYS A 96 3.89 -1.72 5.61
CA CYS A 96 3.20 -0.62 4.93
C CYS A 96 1.77 -0.42 5.45
N LEU A 97 1.03 -1.51 5.69
CA LEU A 97 -0.32 -1.45 6.23
C LEU A 97 -0.34 -0.79 7.61
N ILE A 98 0.60 -1.17 8.48
CA ILE A 98 0.71 -0.58 9.82
C ILE A 98 1.08 0.89 9.68
N GLU A 99 2.14 1.20 8.95
CA GLU A 99 2.63 2.57 8.76
C GLU A 99 1.55 3.51 8.22
N LEU A 100 0.90 3.16 7.11
CA LEU A 100 -0.11 4.01 6.48
C LEU A 100 -1.36 4.17 7.36
N CYS A 101 -1.67 3.21 8.23
CA CYS A 101 -2.72 3.36 9.23
C CYS A 101 -2.36 4.35 10.34
N ASN A 102 -1.07 4.62 10.56
CA ASN A 102 -0.54 5.63 11.50
C ASN A 102 -0.08 6.91 10.76
N ASP A 103 -0.46 7.11 9.50
CA ASP A 103 0.01 8.26 8.72
C ASP A 103 -0.50 9.58 9.31
N ASP A 104 0.32 10.63 9.27
CA ASP A 104 -0.08 11.96 9.76
C ASP A 104 -1.24 12.56 8.93
N ASP A 105 -1.32 12.22 7.64
CA ASP A 105 -2.36 12.70 6.73
C ASP A 105 -3.64 11.85 6.82
N ILE A 106 -4.75 12.50 7.16
CA ILE A 106 -6.04 11.81 7.32
C ILE A 106 -6.54 11.14 6.03
N GLY A 107 -6.28 11.73 4.86
CA GLY A 107 -6.67 11.15 3.58
C GLY A 107 -5.90 9.87 3.27
N VAL A 108 -4.64 9.77 3.71
CA VAL A 108 -3.86 8.53 3.63
C VAL A 108 -4.44 7.45 4.55
N ARG A 109 -4.77 7.81 5.81
CA ARG A 109 -5.40 6.89 6.76
C ARG A 109 -6.73 6.35 6.24
N GLU A 110 -7.60 7.22 5.70
CA GLU A 110 -8.86 6.81 5.08
C GLU A 110 -8.63 5.87 3.88
N ALA A 111 -7.67 6.19 3.01
CA ALA A 111 -7.34 5.39 1.85
C ALA A 111 -6.90 3.96 2.21
N ILE A 112 -6.06 3.81 3.25
CA ILE A 112 -5.62 2.48 3.67
C ILE A 112 -6.73 1.71 4.37
N LEU A 113 -7.54 2.35 5.23
CA LEU A 113 -8.64 1.69 5.93
C LEU A 113 -9.68 1.12 4.96
N ASN A 114 -9.97 1.83 3.87
CA ASN A 114 -10.83 1.34 2.79
C ASN A 114 -10.24 0.12 2.05
N THR A 115 -8.92 -0.05 2.09
CA THR A 115 -8.20 -1.13 1.40
C THR A 115 -7.94 -2.33 2.31
N VAL A 116 -7.87 -2.12 3.63
CA VAL A 116 -7.55 -3.16 4.62
C VAL A 116 -8.43 -4.40 4.44
N ALA A 117 -9.74 -4.25 4.26
CA ALA A 117 -10.67 -5.36 4.11
C ALA A 117 -10.31 -6.27 2.91
N VAL A 118 -9.77 -5.70 1.83
CA VAL A 118 -9.31 -6.42 0.64
C VAL A 118 -8.02 -7.19 0.93
N CYS A 119 -7.15 -6.65 1.79
CA CYS A 119 -5.92 -7.30 2.21
C CYS A 119 -6.17 -8.53 3.10
N LEU A 120 -7.17 -8.48 4.00
CA LEU A 120 -7.33 -9.48 5.08
C LEU A 120 -7.32 -10.96 4.61
N PRO A 121 -8.01 -11.36 3.54
CA PRO A 121 -8.03 -12.77 3.10
C PRO A 121 -6.66 -13.33 2.69
N HIS A 122 -5.67 -12.46 2.46
CA HIS A 122 -4.34 -12.84 1.98
C HIS A 122 -3.31 -13.04 3.09
N PHE A 123 -3.66 -12.77 4.36
CA PHE A 123 -2.76 -12.93 5.50
C PHE A 123 -3.09 -14.18 6.31
N SER A 124 -2.09 -14.71 7.03
CA SER A 124 -2.32 -15.79 7.97
C SER A 124 -3.10 -15.31 9.20
N LYS A 125 -3.88 -16.19 9.82
CA LYS A 125 -4.69 -15.85 11.01
C LYS A 125 -3.89 -15.22 12.15
N GLY A 126 -2.66 -15.69 12.38
CA GLY A 126 -1.78 -15.14 13.42
C GLY A 126 -1.39 -13.69 13.14
N ILE A 127 -1.04 -13.38 11.88
CA ILE A 127 -0.70 -12.01 11.47
C ILE A 127 -1.94 -11.11 11.52
N LEU A 128 -3.09 -11.62 11.06
CA LEU A 128 -4.36 -10.89 11.10
C LEU A 128 -4.75 -10.47 12.50
N TYR A 129 -4.61 -11.34 13.49
CA TYR A 129 -4.92 -11.00 14.88
C TYR A 129 -4.08 -9.82 15.38
N LEU A 130 -2.77 -9.86 15.13
CA LEU A 130 -1.85 -8.79 15.53
C LEU A 130 -2.14 -7.48 14.80
N PHE A 131 -2.42 -7.57 13.50
CA PHE A 131 -2.73 -6.42 12.66
C PHE A 131 -4.06 -5.75 13.06
N LEU A 132 -5.13 -6.53 13.17
CA LEU A 132 -6.45 -6.02 13.55
C LEU A 132 -6.44 -5.39 14.93
N ARG A 133 -5.73 -5.99 15.90
CA ARG A 133 -5.56 -5.39 17.21
C ARG A 133 -4.95 -3.99 17.11
N LYS A 134 -3.86 -3.84 16.34
CA LYS A 134 -3.21 -2.54 16.12
C LYS A 134 -4.12 -1.53 15.42
N VAL A 135 -4.88 -1.96 14.41
CA VAL A 135 -5.84 -1.08 13.71
C VAL A 135 -6.97 -0.62 14.63
N ILE A 136 -7.52 -1.53 15.44
CA ILE A 136 -8.56 -1.19 16.42
C ILE A 136 -8.02 -0.19 17.45
N ASP A 137 -6.83 -0.46 18.01
CA ASP A 137 -6.18 0.44 18.97
C ASP A 137 -6.03 1.85 18.38
N LEU A 138 -5.66 1.97 17.09
CA LEU A 138 -5.53 3.24 16.39
C LEU A 138 -6.85 3.96 16.14
N LEU A 139 -7.87 3.24 15.67
CA LEU A 139 -9.19 3.81 15.42
C LEU A 139 -9.81 4.36 16.72
N ILE A 140 -9.61 3.65 17.84
CA ILE A 140 -10.05 4.11 19.16
C ILE A 140 -9.29 5.37 19.56
N GLU A 141 -7.96 5.37 19.42
CA GLU A 141 -7.13 6.54 19.76
C GLU A 141 -7.56 7.78 18.97
N HIS A 142 -7.78 7.63 17.66
CA HIS A 142 -8.23 8.75 16.81
C HIS A 142 -9.64 9.22 17.18
N ALA A 143 -10.59 8.30 17.40
CA ALA A 143 -11.93 8.67 17.82
C ALA A 143 -11.96 9.39 19.18
N ILE A 144 -11.08 9.01 20.11
CA ILE A 144 -10.92 9.71 21.39
C ILE A 144 -10.35 11.11 21.15
N ILE A 145 -9.31 11.25 20.31
CA ILE A 145 -8.72 12.56 20.00
C ILE A 145 -9.76 13.50 19.39
N ASP A 146 -10.53 13.04 18.40
CA ASP A 146 -11.60 13.82 17.78
C ASP A 146 -12.64 14.28 18.81
N LEU A 147 -13.07 13.39 19.71
CA LEU A 147 -13.98 13.73 20.80
C LEU A 147 -13.38 14.76 21.77
N LEU A 148 -12.09 14.65 22.11
CA LEU A 148 -11.41 15.61 22.99
C LEU A 148 -11.29 17.00 22.34
N ILE A 149 -11.10 17.05 21.02
CA ILE A 149 -11.11 18.30 20.24
C ILE A 149 -12.52 18.92 20.25
N GLU A 150 -13.56 18.12 19.99
CA GLU A 150 -14.96 18.59 20.03
C GLU A 150 -15.37 19.14 21.41
N LEU A 151 -14.86 18.53 22.48
CA LEU A 151 -15.08 18.99 23.86
C LEU A 151 -14.19 20.18 24.25
N GLY A 152 -13.30 20.65 23.37
CA GLY A 152 -12.37 21.75 23.63
C GLY A 152 -11.29 21.44 24.66
N ILE A 153 -11.01 20.16 24.92
CA ILE A 153 -10.02 19.69 25.89
C ILE A 153 -8.61 19.72 25.29
N LEU A 154 -8.47 19.42 23.99
CA LEU A 154 -7.22 19.61 23.23
C LEU A 154 -7.28 20.91 22.43
N LEU A 155 -6.27 21.78 22.61
CA LEU A 155 -6.04 22.91 21.72
C LEU A 155 -5.22 22.44 20.51
N ILE A 156 -5.76 22.61 19.30
CA ILE A 156 -5.02 22.41 18.04
C ILE A 156 -3.92 23.49 18.00
N TYR A 157 -2.65 23.09 18.05
CA TYR A 157 -1.49 23.97 17.83
C TYR A 157 -1.08 23.99 16.35
#